data_AF-F2L1F4-F1
#
_entry.id   AF-F2L1F4-F1
#
_cell.length_a   1.000
_cell.length_b   1.000
_cell.length_c   1.000
_cell.angle_alpha   90.00
_cell.angle_beta   90.00
_cell.angle_gamma   90.00
#
_symmetry.space_group_name_H-M   'P 1'
#
loop_
_entity.id
_entity.type
_entity.pdbx_description
1 polymer ?
#
loop_
_entity_poly.entity_id
_entity_poly.type
_entity_poly.pdbx_seq_one_letter_code
_entity_poly.pdbx_strand_id
1 'polypeptide(L)'
;MSVDLKTLEEVVERAVKKALAEARSEEMKAVAEALKALADYTKAGFTQLNKRVSALEDSVGSLTEATLSRYVWEDLRLEVEGRGERVLARRRNARVDGLDVDLLVETDRSVYVVEVKTRPRRRDVDAVARKAEAARGAYGKPAVAILAGVRIGDDVEKYAKGKGVLVYRY
;
A
#
# COMPACT_ATOMS: atom_id res chain seq x y z
N MET A 1 -3.72 -4.11 22.24
CA MET A 1 -4.51 -5.34 22.45
C MET A 1 -5.48 -5.44 21.28
N SER A 2 -5.15 -6.21 20.23
CA SER A 2 -6.08 -6.43 19.12
C SER A 2 -7.01 -7.56 19.50
N VAL A 3 -8.31 -7.28 19.58
CA VAL A 3 -9.31 -8.33 19.74
C VAL A 3 -9.42 -9.06 18.40
N ASP A 4 -9.21 -10.37 18.38
CA ASP A 4 -9.49 -11.18 17.19
C ASP A 4 -11.01 -11.27 17.02
N LEU A 5 -11.51 -10.60 15.99
CA LEU A 5 -12.94 -10.53 15.68
C LEU A 5 -13.53 -11.92 15.40
N LYS A 6 -12.75 -12.87 14.88
CA LYS A 6 -13.22 -14.24 14.65
C LYS A 6 -13.43 -14.97 15.97
N THR A 7 -12.49 -14.85 16.90
CA THR A 7 -12.62 -15.44 18.24
C THR A 7 -13.80 -14.84 18.99
N LEU A 8 -14.04 -13.53 18.85
CA LEU A 8 -15.19 -12.88 19.47
C LEU A 8 -16.51 -13.35 18.86
N GLU A 9 -16.58 -13.51 17.54
CA GLU A 9 -17.74 -14.04 16.81
C GLU A 9 -18.10 -15.45 17.27
N GLU A 10 -17.12 -16.35 17.36
CA GLU A 10 -17.31 -17.72 17.84
C GLU A 10 -17.83 -17.76 19.29
N VAL A 11 -17.29 -16.89 20.16
CA VAL A 11 -17.72 -16.78 21.56
C VAL A 11 -19.18 -16.30 21.65
N VAL A 12 -19.55 -15.29 20.87
CA VAL A 12 -20.92 -14.75 20.85
C VAL A 12 -21.90 -15.78 20.29
N GLU A 13 -21.59 -16.43 19.17
CA GLU A 13 -22.45 -17.47 18.59
C GLU A 13 -22.68 -18.63 19.56
N ARG A 14 -21.62 -19.06 20.27
CA ARG A 14 -21.72 -20.13 21.27
C ARG A 14 -22.57 -19.71 22.47
N ALA A 15 -22.41 -18.48 22.95
CA ALA A 15 -23.19 -17.95 24.06
C ALA A 15 -24.69 -17.85 23.70
N VAL A 16 -25.01 -17.34 22.51
CA VAL A 16 -26.39 -17.23 22.01
C VAL A 16 -27.02 -18.62 21.82
N LYS A 17 -26.32 -19.57 21.18
CA LYS A 17 -26.82 -20.94 21.01
C LYS A 17 -27.10 -21.64 22.34
N LYS A 18 -26.21 -21.45 23.33
CA LYS A 18 -26.39 -21.99 24.68
C LYS A 18 -27.61 -21.38 25.38
N ALA A 19 -27.74 -20.06 25.34
CA ALA A 19 -28.89 -19.36 25.94
C ALA A 19 -30.23 -19.80 25.33
N LEU A 20 -30.30 -19.99 24.01
CA LEU A 20 -31.48 -20.50 23.31
C LEU A 20 -31.85 -21.93 23.74
N ALA A 21 -30.86 -22.81 23.90
CA ALA A 21 -31.09 -24.21 24.28
C ALA A 21 -31.52 -24.38 25.74
N GLU A 22 -31.08 -23.48 26.63
CA GLU A 22 -31.38 -23.51 28.07
C GLU A 22 -32.62 -22.69 28.46
N ALA A 23 -33.23 -21.96 27.51
CA ALA A 23 -34.40 -21.13 27.75
C ALA A 23 -35.66 -21.96 28.09
N ARG A 24 -36.11 -21.88 29.35
CA ARG A 24 -37.25 -22.65 29.88
C ARG A 24 -38.57 -21.87 29.95
N SER A 25 -38.52 -20.53 29.90
CA SER A 25 -39.69 -19.64 29.84
C SER A 25 -39.80 -18.95 28.49
N GLU A 26 -41.02 -18.57 28.08
CA GLU A 26 -41.26 -17.80 26.85
C GLU A 26 -40.53 -16.44 26.86
N GLU A 27 -40.42 -15.80 28.03
CA GLU A 27 -39.63 -14.58 28.22
C GLU A 27 -38.15 -14.80 27.91
N MET A 28 -37.58 -15.93 28.36
CA MET A 28 -36.18 -16.27 28.07
C MET A 28 -35.95 -16.59 26.60
N LYS A 29 -36.94 -17.21 25.92
CA LYS A 29 -36.89 -17.43 24.46
C LYS A 29 -36.89 -16.10 23.71
N ALA A 30 -37.76 -15.16 24.09
CA ALA A 30 -37.81 -13.83 23.48
C ALA A 30 -36.49 -13.06 23.66
N VAL A 31 -35.86 -13.13 24.85
CA VAL A 31 -34.55 -12.53 25.10
C VAL A 31 -33.47 -13.17 24.24
N ALA A 32 -33.46 -14.50 24.12
CA ALA A 32 -32.47 -15.22 23.34
C ALA A 32 -32.61 -14.95 21.82
N GLU A 33 -33.84 -14.80 21.32
CA GLU A 33 -34.10 -14.34 19.95
C GLU A 33 -33.66 -12.90 19.71
N ALA A 34 -33.92 -11.99 20.65
CA ALA A 34 -33.46 -10.60 20.58
C ALA A 34 -31.93 -10.52 20.57
N LEU A 35 -31.24 -11.35 21.37
CA LEU A 35 -29.77 -11.45 21.38
C LEU A 35 -29.24 -11.98 20.04
N LYS A 36 -29.89 -12.96 19.44
CA LYS A 36 -29.53 -13.46 18.12
C LYS A 36 -29.70 -12.38 17.05
N ALA A 37 -30.84 -11.69 17.04
CA ALA A 37 -31.10 -10.59 16.10
C ALA A 37 -30.07 -9.46 16.25
N LEU A 38 -29.68 -9.13 17.49
CA LEU A 38 -28.63 -8.14 17.76
C LEU A 38 -27.25 -8.61 17.26
N ALA A 39 -26.91 -9.89 17.48
CA ALA A 39 -25.66 -10.46 16.99
C ALA A 39 -25.59 -10.45 15.45
N ASP A 40 -26.68 -10.85 14.78
CA ASP A 40 -26.78 -10.86 13.33
C ASP A 40 -26.70 -9.44 12.74
N TYR A 41 -27.41 -8.47 13.34
CA TYR A 41 -27.33 -7.06 12.97
C TYR A 41 -25.91 -6.50 13.13
N THR A 42 -25.26 -6.81 14.25
CA THR A 42 -23.90 -6.35 14.55
C THR A 42 -22.89 -6.93 13.55
N LYS A 43 -22.99 -8.23 13.24
CA LYS A 43 -22.16 -8.91 12.23
C LYS A 43 -22.32 -8.30 10.85
N ALA A 44 -23.56 -8.05 10.42
CA ALA A 44 -23.83 -7.37 9.15
C ALA A 44 -23.22 -5.96 9.13
N GLY A 45 -23.38 -5.20 10.22
CA GLY A 45 -22.80 -3.87 10.38
C GLY A 45 -21.27 -3.86 10.27
N PHE A 46 -20.57 -4.74 10.99
CA PHE A 46 -19.10 -4.84 10.90
C PHE A 46 -18.61 -5.29 9.54
N THR A 47 -19.32 -6.21 8.88
CA THR A 47 -18.98 -6.64 7.52
C THR A 47 -19.06 -5.47 6.54
N GLN A 48 -20.11 -4.66 6.64
CA GLN A 48 -20.26 -3.47 5.80
C GLN A 48 -19.22 -2.40 6.13
N LEU A 49 -18.92 -2.19 7.42
CA LEU A 49 -17.88 -1.27 7.86
C LEU A 49 -16.50 -1.67 7.31
N ASN A 50 -16.12 -2.94 7.43
CA ASN A 50 -14.85 -3.45 6.91
C ASN A 50 -14.72 -3.22 5.40
N LYS A 51 -15.77 -3.50 4.62
CA LYS A 51 -15.77 -3.22 3.16
C LYS A 51 -15.54 -1.74 2.86
N ARG A 52 -16.19 -0.84 3.61
CA ARG A 52 -16.02 0.61 3.44
C ARG A 52 -14.63 1.08 3.86
N VAL A 53 -14.08 0.53 4.94
CA VAL A 53 -12.72 0.83 5.40
C VAL A 53 -11.70 0.37 4.36
N SER A 54 -11.80 -0.84 3.82
CA SER A 54 -10.89 -1.31 2.77
C SER A 54 -10.97 -0.43 1.51
N ALA A 55 -12.17 -0.05 1.07
CA ALA A 55 -12.33 0.87 -0.07
C ALA A 55 -11.70 2.26 0.20
N LEU A 56 -11.76 2.74 1.45
CA LEU A 56 -11.09 3.98 1.86
C LEU A 56 -9.56 3.81 1.88
N GLU A 57 -9.06 2.69 2.40
CA GLU A 57 -7.62 2.38 2.40
C GLU A 57 -7.06 2.37 0.97
N ASP A 58 -7.76 1.72 0.03
CA ASP A 58 -7.38 1.68 -1.39
C ASP A 58 -7.40 3.08 -2.03
N SER A 59 -8.44 3.87 -1.75
CA SER A 59 -8.59 5.23 -2.27
C SER A 59 -7.51 6.17 -1.74
N VAL A 60 -7.20 6.08 -0.44
CA VAL A 60 -6.14 6.87 0.21
C VAL A 60 -4.76 6.43 -0.28
N GLY A 61 -4.54 5.13 -0.47
CA GLY A 61 -3.31 4.60 -1.06
C GLY A 61 -3.07 5.17 -2.47
N SER A 62 -4.08 5.08 -3.33
CA SER A 62 -4.02 5.62 -4.70
C SER A 62 -3.79 7.13 -4.74
N LEU A 63 -4.45 7.88 -3.85
CA LEU A 63 -4.24 9.34 -3.74
C LEU A 63 -2.83 9.67 -3.26
N THR A 64 -2.30 8.90 -2.31
CA THR A 64 -0.95 9.06 -1.77
C THR A 64 0.10 8.84 -2.84
N GLU A 65 0.00 7.75 -3.60
CA GLU A 65 0.88 7.46 -4.73
C GLU A 65 0.80 8.57 -5.79
N ALA A 66 -0.40 8.95 -6.20
CA ALA A 66 -0.59 10.02 -7.18
C ALA A 66 0.02 11.37 -6.75
N THR A 67 -0.09 11.70 -5.46
CA THR A 67 0.41 12.95 -4.88
C THR A 67 1.93 12.92 -4.75
N LEU A 68 2.49 11.88 -4.14
CA LEU A 68 3.94 11.75 -3.98
C LEU A 68 4.66 11.62 -5.32
N SER A 69 4.12 10.89 -6.30
CA SER A 69 4.69 10.85 -7.66
C SER A 69 4.73 12.23 -8.32
N ARG A 70 3.79 13.13 -7.99
CA ARG A 70 3.83 14.50 -8.50
C ARG A 70 4.99 15.28 -7.88
N TYR A 71 5.18 15.22 -6.56
CA TYR A 71 6.29 15.90 -5.90
C TYR A 71 7.64 15.34 -6.34
N VAL A 72 7.78 14.02 -6.41
CA VAL A 72 8.99 13.37 -6.96
C VAL A 72 9.28 13.84 -8.37
N TRP A 73 8.26 13.95 -9.21
CA TRP A 73 8.44 14.45 -10.56
C TRP A 73 8.92 15.91 -10.58
N GLU A 74 8.35 16.78 -9.75
CA GLU A 74 8.73 18.19 -9.69
C GLU A 74 10.20 18.35 -9.30
N ASP A 75 10.67 17.64 -8.27
CA ASP A 75 12.06 17.67 -7.83
C ASP A 75 13.01 17.02 -8.86
N LEU A 76 12.67 15.81 -9.33
CA LEU A 76 13.49 15.07 -10.28
C LEU A 76 13.64 15.84 -11.60
N ARG A 77 12.59 16.52 -12.05
CA ARG A 77 12.63 17.33 -13.28
C ARG A 77 13.69 18.43 -13.15
N LEU A 78 13.73 19.14 -12.02
CA LEU A 78 14.72 20.18 -11.78
C LEU A 78 16.15 19.62 -11.77
N GLU A 79 16.36 18.46 -11.15
CA GLU A 79 17.65 17.79 -11.17
C GLU A 79 18.09 17.35 -12.57
N VAL A 80 17.17 16.75 -13.33
CA VAL A 80 17.41 16.29 -14.71
C VAL A 80 17.74 17.47 -15.62
N GLU A 81 16.96 18.56 -15.54
CA GLU A 81 17.22 19.80 -16.28
C GLU A 81 18.56 20.43 -15.85
N GLY A 82 18.88 20.42 -14.55
CA GLY A 82 20.15 20.89 -14.01
C GLY A 82 21.37 20.08 -14.50
N ARG A 83 21.19 18.79 -14.82
CA ARG A 83 22.20 17.93 -15.47
C ARG A 83 22.27 18.12 -16.99
N GLY A 84 21.42 18.97 -17.56
CA GLY A 84 21.31 19.20 -19.01
C GLY A 84 20.75 17.99 -19.76
N GLU A 85 19.98 17.14 -19.09
CA GLU A 85 19.24 16.04 -19.71
C GLU A 85 17.89 16.53 -20.23
N ARG A 86 17.46 16.00 -21.37
CA ARG A 86 16.16 16.33 -21.96
C ARG A 86 15.19 15.21 -21.70
N VAL A 87 14.06 15.52 -21.06
CA VAL A 87 12.98 14.56 -20.83
C VAL A 87 12.32 14.23 -22.17
N LEU A 88 12.27 12.94 -22.50
CA LEU A 88 11.60 12.40 -23.69
C LEU A 88 10.19 11.94 -23.37
N ALA A 89 10.01 11.26 -22.23
CA ALA A 89 8.72 10.75 -21.81
C ALA A 89 8.61 10.66 -20.28
N ARG A 90 7.39 10.81 -19.78
CA ARG A 90 7.02 10.56 -18.39
C ARG A 90 5.77 9.70 -18.35
N ARG A 91 5.81 8.58 -17.65
CA ARG A 91 4.68 7.65 -17.52
C ARG A 91 4.48 7.29 -16.06
N ARG A 92 3.28 7.48 -15.52
CA ARG A 92 2.89 6.88 -14.23
C ARG A 92 2.33 5.48 -14.47
N ASN A 93 2.44 4.61 -13.47
CA ASN A 93 1.93 3.24 -13.51
C ASN A 93 2.42 2.51 -14.78
N ALA A 94 3.70 2.67 -15.08
CA ALA A 94 4.32 2.09 -16.26
C ALA A 94 4.56 0.60 -16.04
N ARG A 95 4.58 -0.16 -17.14
CA ARG A 95 4.97 -1.57 -17.11
C ARG A 95 6.24 -1.77 -17.92
N VAL A 96 7.25 -2.36 -17.29
CA VAL A 96 8.57 -2.58 -17.90
C VAL A 96 8.99 -4.02 -17.61
N ASP A 97 9.12 -4.83 -18.66
CA ASP A 97 9.44 -6.26 -18.56
C ASP A 97 8.52 -7.02 -17.57
N GLY A 98 7.22 -6.74 -17.65
CA GLY A 98 6.20 -7.32 -16.77
C GLY A 98 6.14 -6.74 -15.34
N LEU A 99 7.09 -5.88 -14.95
CA LEU A 99 7.12 -5.22 -13.64
C LEU A 99 6.42 -3.86 -13.68
N ASP A 100 5.60 -3.58 -12.67
CA ASP A 100 4.92 -2.30 -12.51
C ASP A 100 5.84 -1.27 -11.84
N VAL A 101 5.82 -0.03 -12.32
CA VAL A 101 6.64 1.10 -11.85
C VAL A 101 5.73 2.31 -11.62
N ASP A 102 5.76 2.88 -10.42
CA ASP A 102 4.87 3.99 -10.05
C ASP A 102 5.10 5.22 -10.93
N LEU A 103 6.37 5.59 -11.15
CA LEU A 103 6.76 6.65 -12.08
C LEU A 103 8.02 6.27 -12.86
N LEU A 104 7.92 6.34 -14.18
CA LEU A 104 9.02 6.16 -15.12
C LEU A 104 9.28 7.48 -15.86
N VAL A 105 10.52 7.96 -15.83
CA VAL A 105 10.97 9.11 -16.61
C VAL A 105 12.07 8.67 -17.56
N GLU A 106 11.83 8.82 -18.85
CA GLU A 106 12.85 8.59 -19.88
C GLU A 106 13.44 9.93 -20.33
N THR A 107 14.75 10.02 -20.33
CA THR A 107 15.51 11.15 -20.88
C THR A 107 16.31 10.71 -22.10
N ASP A 108 16.98 11.66 -22.74
CA ASP A 108 17.94 11.38 -23.81
C ASP A 108 19.20 10.64 -23.32
N ARG A 109 19.48 10.61 -22.00
CA ARG A 109 20.66 9.95 -21.43
C ARG A 109 20.35 8.78 -20.50
N SER A 110 19.21 8.76 -19.81
CA SER A 110 18.94 7.81 -18.74
C SER A 110 17.45 7.52 -18.58
N VAL A 111 17.13 6.45 -17.85
CA VAL A 111 15.77 6.11 -17.43
C VAL A 111 15.71 6.12 -15.91
N TYR A 112 14.80 6.90 -15.34
CA TYR A 112 14.59 6.99 -13.91
C TYR A 112 13.38 6.14 -13.54
N VAL A 113 13.60 5.19 -12.64
CA VAL A 113 12.60 4.25 -12.13
C VAL A 113 12.31 4.62 -10.69
N VAL A 114 11.11 5.13 -10.45
CA VAL A 114 10.68 5.62 -9.13
C VAL A 114 9.65 4.67 -8.54
N GLU A 115 9.90 4.24 -7.31
CA GLU A 115 8.91 3.57 -6.46
C GLU A 115 8.52 4.49 -5.31
N VAL A 116 7.23 4.61 -5.04
CA VAL A 116 6.67 5.37 -3.92
C VAL A 116 6.17 4.42 -2.84
N LYS A 117 6.58 4.67 -1.60
CA LYS A 117 6.06 3.97 -0.41
C LYS A 117 5.89 4.94 0.75
N THR A 118 4.74 4.91 1.42
CA THR A 118 4.53 5.72 2.63
C THR A 118 5.52 5.36 3.74
N ARG A 119 5.89 4.07 3.84
CA ARG A 119 6.83 3.55 4.84
C ARG A 119 7.71 2.46 4.22
N PRO A 120 8.77 2.83 3.48
CA PRO A 120 9.64 1.88 2.81
C PRO A 120 10.41 1.00 3.79
N ARG A 121 10.80 -0.18 3.32
CA ARG A 121 11.63 -1.19 3.99
C ARG A 121 12.77 -1.63 3.07
N ARG A 122 13.75 -2.37 3.60
CA ARG A 122 14.88 -2.89 2.79
C ARG A 122 14.44 -3.67 1.55
N ARG A 123 13.39 -4.48 1.65
CA ARG A 123 12.83 -5.22 0.50
C ARG A 123 12.36 -4.30 -0.64
N ASP A 124 11.94 -3.08 -0.33
CA ASP A 124 11.46 -2.13 -1.33
C ASP A 124 12.65 -1.50 -2.08
N VAL A 125 13.81 -1.36 -1.40
CA VAL A 125 15.09 -1.00 -2.03
C VAL A 125 15.50 -2.06 -3.06
N ASP A 126 15.48 -3.33 -2.66
CA ASP A 126 15.82 -4.43 -3.59
C ASP A 126 14.83 -4.50 -4.76
N ALA A 127 13.54 -4.26 -4.49
CA ALA A 127 12.51 -4.25 -5.52
C ALA A 127 12.73 -3.15 -6.56
N VAL A 128 13.00 -1.90 -6.14
CA VAL A 128 13.24 -0.80 -7.09
C VAL A 128 14.56 -0.98 -7.85
N ALA A 129 15.61 -1.51 -7.20
CA ALA A 129 16.86 -1.83 -7.87
C ALA A 129 16.64 -2.87 -8.99
N ARG A 130 15.87 -3.92 -8.73
CA ARG A 130 15.48 -4.91 -9.76
C ARG A 130 14.67 -4.27 -10.90
N LYS A 131 13.72 -3.39 -10.59
CA LYS A 131 12.94 -2.67 -11.61
C LYS A 131 13.83 -1.77 -12.48
N ALA A 132 14.86 -1.15 -11.91
CA ALA A 132 15.84 -0.36 -12.65
C ALA A 132 16.70 -1.23 -13.59
N GLU A 133 17.18 -2.40 -13.16
CA GLU A 133 17.89 -3.32 -14.06
C GLU A 133 17.01 -3.80 -15.23
N ALA A 134 15.73 -4.08 -14.97
CA ALA A 134 14.78 -4.39 -16.05
C ALA A 134 14.60 -3.22 -17.04
N ALA A 135 14.48 -1.99 -16.53
CA ALA A 135 14.39 -0.80 -17.36
C ALA A 135 15.66 -0.53 -18.16
N ARG A 136 16.83 -0.77 -17.58
CA ARG A 136 18.11 -0.68 -18.29
C ARG A 136 18.14 -1.60 -19.50
N GLY A 137 17.72 -2.86 -19.33
CA GLY A 137 17.61 -3.82 -20.43
C GLY A 137 16.60 -3.40 -21.50
N ALA A 138 15.41 -2.97 -21.09
CA ALA A 138 14.32 -2.61 -22.00
C ALA A 138 14.59 -1.34 -22.83
N TYR A 139 15.29 -0.36 -22.28
CA TYR A 139 15.52 0.94 -22.92
C TYR A 139 16.95 1.11 -23.48
N GLY A 140 17.88 0.22 -23.16
CA GLY A 140 19.27 0.31 -23.63
C GLY A 140 20.02 1.54 -23.10
N LYS A 141 19.57 2.12 -21.99
CA LYS A 141 20.12 3.32 -21.35
C LYS A 141 20.47 3.02 -19.89
N PRO A 142 21.42 3.75 -19.28
CA PRO A 142 21.58 3.74 -17.83
C PRO A 142 20.24 3.93 -17.12
N ALA A 143 19.97 3.12 -16.09
CA ALA A 143 18.76 3.25 -15.28
C ALA A 143 19.10 3.65 -13.85
N VAL A 144 18.37 4.63 -13.33
CA VAL A 144 18.53 5.16 -11.97
C VAL A 144 17.34 4.73 -11.14
N ALA A 145 17.60 3.97 -10.07
CA ALA A 145 16.57 3.56 -9.11
C ALA A 145 16.36 4.66 -8.06
N ILE A 146 15.11 5.04 -7.83
CA ILE A 146 14.72 6.03 -6.81
C ILE A 146 13.62 5.45 -5.93
N LEU A 147 13.86 5.39 -4.62
CA LEU A 147 12.86 5.06 -3.62
C LEU A 147 12.38 6.34 -2.93
N ALA A 148 11.13 6.71 -3.16
CA ALA A 148 10.50 7.86 -2.54
C ALA A 148 9.59 7.43 -1.37
N GLY A 149 9.64 8.14 -0.25
CA GLY A 149 8.75 7.83 0.86
C GLY A 149 8.68 8.86 1.97
N VAL A 150 7.71 8.67 2.87
CA VAL A 150 7.43 9.62 3.95
C VAL A 150 8.16 9.24 5.25
N ARG A 151 7.97 7.99 5.69
CA ARG A 151 8.56 7.48 6.94
C ARG A 151 9.73 6.56 6.64
N ILE A 152 10.84 7.15 6.22
CA ILE A 152 12.07 6.42 5.88
C ILE A 152 12.98 6.33 7.12
N GLY A 153 13.39 5.10 7.46
CA GLY A 153 14.35 4.86 8.54
C GLY A 153 15.80 4.88 8.05
N ASP A 154 16.72 5.26 8.94
CA ASP A 154 18.16 5.34 8.63
C ASP A 154 18.75 4.02 8.14
N ASP A 155 18.21 2.88 8.59
CA ASP A 155 18.63 1.56 8.17
C ASP A 155 18.28 1.27 6.70
N VAL A 156 17.17 1.83 6.21
CA VAL A 156 16.73 1.74 4.81
C VAL A 156 17.58 2.67 3.96
N GLU A 157 17.86 3.89 4.41
CA GLU A 157 18.72 4.84 3.67
C GLU A 157 20.14 4.32 3.50
N LYS A 158 20.76 3.82 4.58
CA LYS A 158 22.09 3.21 4.52
C LYS A 158 22.11 2.01 3.58
N TYR A 159 21.06 1.20 3.60
CA TYR A 159 20.93 0.05 2.71
C TYR A 159 20.77 0.48 1.24
N ALA A 160 19.92 1.49 0.97
CA ALA A 160 19.72 2.07 -0.36
C ALA A 160 21.01 2.64 -0.94
N LYS A 161 21.78 3.40 -0.15
CA LYS A 161 23.08 3.92 -0.55
C LYS A 161 24.05 2.80 -0.95
N GLY A 162 24.09 1.70 -0.18
CA GLY A 162 24.91 0.53 -0.52
C GLY A 162 24.49 -0.20 -1.80
N LYS A 163 23.25 -0.01 -2.25
CA LYS A 163 22.68 -0.58 -3.48
C LYS A 163 22.67 0.38 -4.67
N GLY A 164 23.14 1.61 -4.51
CA GLY A 164 23.06 2.65 -5.55
C GLY A 164 21.63 3.15 -5.81
N VAL A 165 20.71 2.97 -4.87
CA VAL A 165 19.34 3.48 -4.94
C VAL A 165 19.29 4.87 -4.31
N LEU A 166 18.80 5.86 -5.06
CA LEU A 166 18.56 7.20 -4.52
C LEU A 166 17.32 7.19 -3.62
N VAL A 167 17.33 7.99 -2.58
CA VAL A 167 16.21 8.10 -1.63
C VAL A 167 15.69 9.52 -1.59
N TYR A 168 14.41 9.68 -1.89
CA TYR A 168 13.71 10.97 -1.77
C TYR A 168 12.74 10.91 -0.59
N ARG A 169 12.87 11.87 0.34
CA ARG A 169 12.05 11.93 1.55
C ARG A 169 11.06 13.08 1.46
N TYR A 170 9.80 12.80 1.79
CA TYR A 170 8.69 13.77 1.80
C TYR A 170 7.98 13.82 3.15
#